data_AF-A0A4Y2DIP9-F1
#
_entry.id   AF-A0A4Y2DIP9-F1
#
_cell.length_a   1.000
_cell.length_b   1.000
_cell.length_c   1.000
_cell.angle_alpha   90.00
_cell.angle_beta   90.00
_cell.angle_gamma   90.00
#
_symmetry.space_group_name_H-M   'P 1'
#
loop_
_entity.id
_entity.type
_entity.pdbx_description
1 polymer ?
#
loop_
_entity_poly.entity_id
_entity_poly.type
_entity_poly.pdbx_seq_one_letter_code
_entity_poly.pdbx_strand_id
1 'polypeptide(L)'
;MDSKKKQPAKKMGKKQFKNYALLNGVPMADMTKEQLEAHILQLQQEVEHEREERNYYQLERDKIQLFWEVTKQQLEEKDALLQLKNSEIDEAALTHLAEIKLYKQKMKHVMFECQQYIDEKMKEKMDEKLILEEEHLVEVNRLEEEINKLKDHIFQLKIDNENAVINQRLKHGEELCSLHQQYQKETDILKSKEVSEIGAIRHKLELEREKAIQEIQDRKDMHIEHLIQTHEELFQKMKNYYNDIIKNDILLIKSLKVSN
;
A
#
# COMPACT_ATOMS: atom_id res chain seq x y z
N MET A 1 -13.35 63.35 74.66
CA MET A 1 -12.67 64.55 75.19
C MET A 1 -13.65 65.28 76.10
N ASP A 2 -13.48 65.08 77.40
CA ASP A 2 -14.07 65.89 78.46
C ASP A 2 -13.52 67.32 78.41
N SER A 3 -14.33 68.31 78.75
CA SER A 3 -13.91 69.46 79.58
C SER A 3 -15.12 70.33 79.98
N LYS A 4 -15.54 70.16 81.25
CA LYS A 4 -16.35 71.10 82.01
C LYS A 4 -15.66 72.46 82.13
N LYS A 5 -16.43 73.56 82.06
CA LYS A 5 -16.09 74.82 82.75
C LYS A 5 -17.28 75.32 83.56
N LYS A 6 -17.04 75.54 84.85
CA LYS A 6 -17.96 76.07 85.86
C LYS A 6 -17.85 77.61 85.94
N GLN A 7 -19.03 78.24 86.13
CA GLN A 7 -19.33 79.41 86.99
C GLN A 7 -18.79 80.81 86.57
N PRO A 8 -19.40 81.95 87.01
CA PRO A 8 -20.18 82.12 88.25
C PRO A 8 -21.50 82.92 88.18
N ALA A 9 -22.31 82.73 89.22
CA ALA A 9 -23.44 83.58 89.59
C ALA A 9 -22.96 84.94 90.13
N LYS A 10 -23.63 86.04 89.75
CA LYS A 10 -23.50 87.35 90.39
C LYS A 10 -24.85 88.06 90.55
N LYS A 11 -25.23 88.11 91.83
CA LYS A 11 -25.93 89.15 92.60
C LYS A 11 -27.12 89.91 91.97
N MET A 12 -28.26 89.67 92.62
CA MET A 12 -29.47 90.48 92.68
C MET A 12 -29.18 91.98 92.89
N GLY A 13 -29.72 92.80 92.00
CA GLY A 13 -30.09 94.19 92.29
C GLY A 13 -31.57 94.23 92.68
N LYS A 14 -31.86 94.42 93.97
CA LYS A 14 -33.20 94.74 94.48
C LYS A 14 -33.63 96.09 93.89
N LYS A 15 -34.47 96.08 92.86
CA LYS A 15 -35.37 97.22 92.59
C LYS A 15 -36.69 96.92 93.28
N GLN A 16 -37.00 97.74 94.28
CA GLN A 16 -38.30 97.79 94.93
C GLN A 16 -39.38 98.00 93.87
N PHE A 17 -40.17 96.96 93.61
CA PHE A 17 -41.51 97.13 93.08
C PHE A 17 -42.46 96.75 94.21
N LYS A 18 -43.08 97.77 94.80
CA LYS A 18 -44.28 97.61 95.62
C LYS A 18 -45.39 97.09 94.70
N ASN A 19 -45.41 95.80 94.45
CA ASN A 19 -46.64 95.14 94.02
C ASN A 19 -47.45 94.89 95.28
N TYR A 20 -48.24 95.90 95.66
CA TYR A 20 -49.57 95.60 96.18
C TYR A 20 -50.16 94.57 95.22
N ALA A 21 -50.65 93.45 95.75
CA ALA A 21 -51.29 92.41 94.95
C ALA A 21 -52.49 93.04 94.23
N LEU A 22 -52.23 93.56 93.03
CA LEU A 22 -53.20 94.01 92.06
C LEU A 22 -53.69 92.74 91.40
N LEU A 23 -54.85 92.31 91.87
CA LEU A 23 -55.56 91.15 91.36
C LEU A 23 -56.67 91.71 90.48
N ASN A 24 -56.54 91.54 89.16
CA ASN A 24 -57.40 92.17 88.13
C ASN A 24 -57.60 93.69 88.27
N GLY A 25 -56.54 94.42 88.63
CA GLY A 25 -56.57 95.89 88.60
C GLY A 25 -57.31 96.58 89.75
N VAL A 26 -57.74 95.84 90.79
CA VAL A 26 -58.40 96.39 91.99
C VAL A 26 -57.60 96.04 93.27
N PRO A 27 -57.41 96.97 94.24
CA PRO A 27 -56.75 96.68 95.50
C PRO A 27 -57.54 95.68 96.38
N MET A 28 -56.87 94.63 96.87
CA MET A 28 -57.42 93.56 97.74
C MET A 28 -58.17 94.03 99.02
N ALA A 29 -58.04 95.30 99.41
CA ALA A 29 -58.64 95.85 100.63
C ALA A 29 -60.09 96.33 100.46
N ASP A 30 -60.56 96.56 99.22
CA ASP A 30 -61.88 97.14 98.92
C ASP A 30 -62.86 96.14 98.27
N MET A 31 -62.48 94.86 98.22
CA MET A 31 -63.32 93.78 97.68
C MET A 31 -64.18 93.16 98.78
N THR A 32 -65.49 93.03 98.56
CA THR A 32 -66.39 92.36 99.51
C THR A 32 -66.07 90.86 99.61
N LYS A 33 -66.34 90.22 100.76
CA LYS A 33 -66.01 88.81 101.02
C LYS A 33 -66.43 87.87 99.89
N GLU A 34 -67.61 88.09 99.31
CA GLU A 34 -68.14 87.31 98.18
C GLU A 34 -67.36 87.53 96.86
N GLN A 35 -66.85 88.75 96.61
CA GLN A 35 -66.03 89.04 95.44
C GLN A 35 -64.62 88.45 95.55
N LEU A 36 -64.06 88.39 96.77
CA LEU A 36 -62.82 87.67 97.04
C LEU A 36 -63.00 86.15 96.91
N GLU A 37 -64.11 85.60 97.41
CA GLU A 37 -64.45 84.17 97.26
C GLU A 37 -64.65 83.80 95.78
N ALA A 38 -65.36 84.63 95.00
CA ALA A 38 -65.52 84.42 93.56
C ALA A 38 -64.18 84.48 92.80
N HIS A 39 -63.28 85.39 93.19
CA HIS A 39 -61.95 85.48 92.59
C HIS A 39 -61.04 84.31 92.99
N ILE A 40 -61.15 83.81 94.23
CA ILE A 40 -60.47 82.57 94.66
C ILE A 40 -60.98 81.39 93.82
N LEU A 41 -62.29 81.33 93.56
CA LEU A 41 -62.91 80.27 92.76
C LEU A 41 -62.50 80.35 91.28
N GLN A 42 -62.40 81.56 90.71
CA GLN A 42 -61.83 81.78 89.37
C GLN A 42 -60.36 81.37 89.30
N LEU A 43 -59.53 81.76 90.27
CA LEU A 43 -58.13 81.33 90.33
C LEU A 43 -58.00 79.82 90.51
N GLN A 44 -58.88 79.17 91.27
CA GLN A 44 -58.90 77.72 91.40
C GLN A 44 -59.30 77.05 90.08
N GLN A 45 -60.28 77.59 89.36
CA GLN A 45 -60.66 77.13 88.02
C GLN A 45 -59.54 77.35 86.99
N GLU A 46 -58.86 78.50 87.01
CA GLU A 46 -57.70 78.76 86.16
C GLU A 46 -56.55 77.82 86.48
N VAL A 47 -56.28 77.55 87.77
CA VAL A 47 -55.26 76.58 88.18
C VAL A 47 -55.62 75.16 87.73
N GLU A 48 -56.90 74.77 87.78
CA GLU A 48 -57.33 73.45 87.32
C GLU A 48 -57.30 73.35 85.79
N HIS A 49 -57.71 74.40 85.08
CA HIS A 49 -57.60 74.50 83.61
C HIS A 49 -56.13 74.42 83.16
N GLU A 50 -55.23 75.16 83.80
CA GLU A 50 -53.79 75.10 83.53
C GLU A 50 -53.18 73.73 83.86
N ARG A 51 -53.76 72.98 84.82
CA ARG A 51 -53.38 71.59 85.10
C ARG A 51 -53.86 70.65 84.01
N GLU A 52 -55.10 70.79 83.56
CA GLU A 52 -55.69 70.02 82.46
C GLU A 52 -54.92 70.27 81.15
N GLU A 53 -54.62 71.52 80.82
CA GLU A 53 -53.82 71.89 79.65
C GLU A 53 -52.40 71.33 79.73
N ARG A 54 -51.73 71.44 80.88
CA ARG A 54 -50.42 70.81 81.08
C ARG A 54 -50.47 69.31 80.86
N ASN A 55 -51.49 68.63 81.39
CA ASN A 55 -51.67 67.19 81.24
C ASN A 55 -51.93 66.83 79.76
N TYR A 56 -52.78 67.59 79.08
CA TYR A 56 -53.02 67.45 77.65
C TYR A 56 -51.75 67.59 76.82
N TYR A 57 -50.97 68.66 77.05
CA TYR A 57 -49.69 68.87 76.36
C TYR A 57 -48.62 67.83 76.73
N GLN A 58 -48.69 67.25 77.92
CA GLN A 58 -47.83 66.14 78.32
C GLN A 58 -48.15 64.88 77.50
N LEU A 59 -49.44 64.52 77.41
CA LEU A 59 -49.89 63.36 76.61
C LEU A 59 -49.57 63.53 75.13
N GLU A 60 -49.77 64.72 74.57
CA GLU A 60 -49.41 64.99 73.17
C GLU A 60 -47.90 64.93 72.94
N ARG A 61 -47.08 65.42 73.89
CA ARG A 61 -45.61 65.26 73.82
C ARG A 61 -45.22 63.79 73.84
N ASP A 62 -45.76 63.00 74.76
CA ASP A 62 -45.43 61.58 74.90
C ASP A 62 -45.88 60.78 73.67
N LYS A 63 -47.01 61.13 73.07
CA LYS A 63 -47.49 60.57 71.80
C LYS A 63 -46.58 60.92 70.63
N ILE A 64 -46.15 62.16 70.51
CA ILE A 64 -45.18 62.59 69.49
C ILE A 64 -43.83 61.87 69.70
N GLN A 65 -43.38 61.74 70.94
CA GLN A 65 -42.16 61.01 71.28
C GLN A 65 -42.26 59.54 70.88
N LEU A 66 -43.37 58.86 71.19
CA LEU A 66 -43.61 57.48 70.80
C LEU A 66 -43.62 57.32 69.27
N PHE A 67 -44.32 58.20 68.54
CA PHE A 67 -44.30 58.17 67.08
C PHE A 67 -42.90 58.38 66.52
N TRP A 68 -42.13 59.30 67.10
CA TRP A 68 -40.75 59.53 66.70
C TRP A 68 -39.88 58.29 66.96
N GLU A 69 -39.99 57.65 68.12
CA GLU A 69 -39.23 56.44 68.45
C GLU A 69 -39.59 55.28 67.51
N VAL A 70 -40.88 55.04 67.27
CA VAL A 70 -41.36 53.99 66.36
C VAL A 70 -40.90 54.26 64.93
N THR A 71 -41.08 55.47 64.41
CA THR A 71 -40.68 55.80 63.04
C THR A 71 -39.17 55.76 62.86
N LYS A 72 -38.40 56.18 63.89
CA LYS A 72 -36.94 56.04 63.92
C LYS A 72 -36.53 54.56 63.87
N GLN A 73 -37.13 53.71 64.70
CA GLN A 73 -36.83 52.27 64.68
C GLN A 73 -37.20 51.64 63.33
N GLN A 74 -38.35 51.99 62.76
CA GLN A 74 -38.75 51.52 61.43
C GLN A 74 -37.76 51.97 60.34
N LEU A 75 -37.25 53.20 60.42
CA LEU A 75 -36.21 53.68 59.51
C LEU A 75 -34.92 52.86 59.66
N GLU A 76 -34.45 52.66 60.89
CA GLU A 76 -33.26 51.85 61.18
C GLU A 76 -33.42 50.39 60.69
N GLU A 77 -34.59 49.79 60.85
CA GLU A 77 -34.92 48.45 60.33
C GLU A 77 -34.90 48.42 58.79
N LYS A 78 -35.44 49.44 58.12
CA LYS A 78 -35.46 49.52 56.65
C LYS A 78 -34.07 49.76 56.09
N ASP A 79 -33.27 50.59 56.74
CA ASP A 79 -31.86 50.81 56.38
C ASP A 79 -31.04 49.52 56.53
N ALA A 80 -31.25 48.78 57.62
CA ALA A 80 -30.61 47.47 57.81
C ALA A 80 -31.03 46.45 56.73
N LEU A 81 -32.31 46.40 56.37
CA LEU A 81 -32.80 45.54 55.28
C LEU A 81 -32.21 45.93 53.92
N LEU A 82 -32.07 47.22 53.63
CA LEU A 82 -31.43 47.69 52.40
C LEU A 82 -29.96 47.26 52.33
N GLN A 83 -29.22 47.35 53.44
CA GLN A 83 -27.84 46.88 53.51
C GLN A 83 -27.75 45.36 53.30
N LEU A 84 -28.65 44.59 53.91
CA LEU A 84 -28.72 43.15 53.70
C LEU A 84 -29.01 42.82 52.22
N LYS A 85 -29.98 43.49 51.60
CA LYS A 85 -30.30 43.29 50.18
C LYS A 85 -29.16 43.69 49.25
N ASN A 86 -28.44 44.78 49.54
CA ASN A 86 -27.24 45.13 48.79
C ASN A 86 -26.16 44.04 48.93
N SER A 87 -25.97 43.51 50.13
CA SER A 87 -25.02 42.41 50.37
C SER A 87 -25.42 41.13 49.61
N GLU A 88 -26.72 40.79 49.58
CA GLU A 88 -27.24 39.66 48.79
C GLU A 88 -27.00 39.86 47.28
N ILE A 89 -27.18 41.09 46.77
CA ILE A 89 -26.93 41.42 45.35
C ILE A 89 -25.43 41.24 45.04
N ASP A 90 -24.55 41.72 45.91
CA ASP A 90 -23.11 41.60 45.73
C ASP A 90 -22.66 40.13 45.77
N GLU A 91 -23.20 39.33 46.69
CA GLU A 91 -22.92 37.90 46.77
C GLU A 91 -23.42 37.14 45.53
N ALA A 92 -24.63 37.47 45.04
CA ALA A 92 -25.17 36.92 43.80
C ALA A 92 -24.30 37.29 42.57
N ALA A 93 -23.78 38.52 42.52
CA ALA A 93 -22.89 38.94 41.45
C ALA A 93 -21.53 38.19 41.50
N LEU A 94 -20.98 37.98 42.70
CA LEU A 94 -19.74 37.23 42.90
C LEU A 94 -19.88 35.75 42.53
N THR A 95 -20.97 35.11 42.94
CA THR A 95 -21.26 33.71 42.61
C THR A 95 -21.45 33.54 41.10
N HIS A 96 -22.24 34.39 40.45
CA HIS A 96 -22.40 34.37 39.00
C HIS A 96 -21.08 34.59 38.24
N LEU A 97 -20.21 35.49 38.72
CA LEU A 97 -18.88 35.68 38.15
C LEU A 97 -17.99 34.43 38.29
N ALA A 98 -18.08 33.73 39.42
CA ALA A 98 -17.37 32.47 39.64
C ALA A 98 -17.88 31.36 38.71
N GLU A 99 -19.20 31.27 38.49
CA GLU A 99 -19.82 30.35 37.54
C GLU A 99 -19.36 30.61 36.11
N ILE A 100 -19.35 31.87 35.66
CA ILE A 100 -18.83 32.24 34.33
C ILE A 100 -17.39 31.76 34.16
N LYS A 101 -16.54 31.94 35.18
CA LYS A 101 -15.15 31.47 35.14
C LYS A 101 -15.07 29.96 35.03
N LEU A 102 -15.88 29.23 35.81
CA LEU A 102 -15.95 27.77 35.75
C LEU A 102 -16.41 27.28 34.37
N TYR A 103 -17.49 27.85 33.83
CA TYR A 103 -17.99 27.49 32.50
C TYR A 103 -16.98 27.81 31.39
N LYS A 104 -16.26 28.94 31.50
CA LYS A 104 -15.17 29.27 30.58
C LYS A 104 -14.04 28.25 30.63
N GLN A 105 -13.68 27.76 31.81
CA GLN A 105 -12.67 26.71 31.95
C GLN A 105 -13.16 25.36 31.41
N LYS A 106 -14.42 24.98 31.70
CA LYS A 106 -15.05 23.78 31.13
C LYS A 106 -15.08 23.82 29.60
N MET A 107 -15.45 24.95 29.01
CA MET A 107 -15.43 25.13 27.56
C MET A 107 -14.03 24.95 26.98
N LYS A 108 -13.01 25.56 27.60
CA LYS A 108 -11.61 25.38 27.19
C LYS A 108 -11.16 23.92 27.26
N HIS A 109 -11.56 23.21 28.32
CA HIS A 109 -11.23 21.81 28.50
C HIS A 109 -11.87 20.94 27.40
N VAL A 110 -13.17 21.10 27.16
CA VAL A 110 -13.88 20.38 26.09
C VAL A 110 -13.28 20.69 24.72
N MET A 111 -12.94 21.95 24.42
CA MET A 111 -12.27 22.29 23.17
C MET A 111 -10.91 21.61 23.03
N PHE A 112 -10.14 21.54 24.11
CA PHE A 112 -8.86 20.85 24.12
C PHE A 112 -9.04 19.34 23.91
N GLU A 113 -10.00 18.72 24.59
CA GLU A 113 -10.32 17.29 24.40
C GLU A 113 -10.77 17.00 22.97
N CYS A 114 -11.63 17.83 22.38
CA CYS A 114 -12.04 17.71 20.98
C CYS A 114 -10.83 17.82 20.04
N GLN A 115 -9.91 18.75 20.28
CA GLN A 115 -8.72 18.91 19.46
C GLN A 115 -7.79 17.69 19.59
N GLN A 116 -7.54 17.21 20.82
CA GLN A 116 -6.74 16.01 21.06
C GLN A 116 -7.35 14.80 20.37
N TYR A 117 -8.67 14.61 20.47
CA TYR A 117 -9.37 13.53 19.79
C TYR A 117 -9.22 13.59 18.26
N ILE A 118 -9.30 14.79 17.67
CA ILE A 118 -9.06 14.99 16.23
C ILE A 118 -7.61 14.64 15.89
N ASP A 119 -6.64 15.12 16.64
CA ASP A 119 -5.22 14.89 16.41
C ASP A 119 -4.88 13.38 16.52
N GLU A 120 -5.43 12.70 17.52
CA GLU A 120 -5.32 11.24 17.70
C GLU A 120 -5.91 10.48 16.50
N LYS A 121 -7.14 10.84 16.06
CA LYS A 121 -7.78 10.19 14.91
C LYS A 121 -7.04 10.45 13.60
N MET A 122 -6.44 11.62 13.44
CA MET A 122 -5.59 11.94 12.29
C MET A 122 -4.32 11.11 12.28
N LYS A 123 -3.70 10.94 13.46
CA LYS A 123 -2.51 10.08 13.62
C LYS A 123 -2.84 8.62 13.33
N GLU A 124 -3.91 8.07 13.92
CA GLU A 124 -4.36 6.69 13.66
C GLU A 124 -4.56 6.44 12.16
N LYS A 125 -5.24 7.35 11.45
CA LYS A 125 -5.42 7.22 10.00
C LYS A 125 -4.12 7.32 9.20
N MET A 126 -3.17 8.12 9.66
CA MET A 126 -1.85 8.22 9.03
C MET A 126 -1.06 6.93 9.21
N ASP A 127 -1.10 6.35 10.40
CA ASP A 127 -0.44 5.09 10.73
C ASP A 127 -1.10 3.93 9.95
N GLU A 128 -2.44 3.87 9.87
CA GLU A 128 -3.18 2.92 9.02
C GLU A 128 -2.78 3.03 7.55
N LYS A 129 -2.67 4.26 7.03
CA LYS A 129 -2.24 4.51 5.64
C LYS A 129 -0.81 4.02 5.41
N LEU A 130 0.09 4.27 6.35
CA LEU A 130 1.49 3.85 6.25
C LEU A 130 1.61 2.32 6.20
N ILE A 131 0.89 1.62 7.10
CA ILE A 131 0.85 0.15 7.11
C ILE A 131 0.33 -0.38 5.78
N LEU A 132 -0.75 0.19 5.26
CA LEU A 132 -1.32 -0.22 3.98
C LEU A 132 -0.34 0.03 2.81
N GLU A 133 0.37 1.16 2.80
CA GLU A 133 1.41 1.46 1.80
C GLU A 133 2.58 0.46 1.87
N GLU A 134 3.02 0.07 3.07
CA GLU A 134 4.04 -0.96 3.27
C GLU A 134 3.58 -2.34 2.77
N GLU A 135 2.36 -2.77 3.11
CA GLU A 135 1.77 -4.03 2.62
C GLU A 135 1.67 -4.05 1.09
N HIS A 136 1.21 -2.95 0.48
CA HIS A 136 1.15 -2.81 -0.97
C HIS A 136 2.54 -2.90 -1.61
N LEU A 137 3.55 -2.25 -1.02
CA LEU A 137 4.92 -2.31 -1.53
C LEU A 137 5.47 -3.74 -1.49
N VAL A 138 5.22 -4.49 -0.42
CA VAL A 138 5.61 -5.91 -0.30
C VAL A 138 4.96 -6.75 -1.40
N GLU A 139 3.66 -6.57 -1.65
CA GLU A 139 2.95 -7.33 -2.68
C GLU A 139 3.43 -6.97 -4.10
N VAL A 140 3.70 -5.69 -4.37
CA VAL A 140 4.30 -5.26 -5.66
C VAL A 140 5.65 -5.94 -5.87
N ASN A 141 6.54 -5.91 -4.87
CA ASN A 141 7.84 -6.57 -4.97
C ASN A 141 7.70 -8.09 -5.19
N ARG A 142 6.75 -8.74 -4.50
CA ARG A 142 6.46 -10.17 -4.69
C ARG A 142 6.05 -10.49 -6.12
N LEU A 143 5.16 -9.67 -6.70
CA LEU A 143 4.70 -9.84 -8.08
C LEU A 143 5.82 -9.57 -9.09
N GLU A 144 6.68 -8.57 -8.85
CA GLU A 144 7.85 -8.30 -9.70
C GLU A 144 8.83 -9.47 -9.71
N GLU A 145 9.10 -10.07 -8.55
CA GLU A 145 9.91 -11.29 -8.46
C GLU A 145 9.28 -12.46 -9.23
N GLU A 146 7.97 -12.64 -9.12
CA GLU A 146 7.24 -13.69 -9.84
C GLU A 146 7.30 -13.49 -11.35
N ILE A 147 7.12 -12.25 -11.82
CA ILE A 147 7.27 -11.88 -13.23
C ILE A 147 8.68 -12.19 -13.73
N ASN A 148 9.71 -11.85 -12.96
CA ASN A 148 11.10 -12.11 -13.37
C ASN A 148 11.39 -13.61 -13.41
N LYS A 149 10.94 -14.39 -12.41
CA LYS A 149 11.04 -15.86 -12.42
C LYS A 149 10.36 -16.48 -13.65
N LEU A 150 9.18 -15.98 -14.02
CA LEU A 150 8.48 -16.45 -15.22
C LEU A 150 9.21 -16.08 -16.52
N LYS A 151 9.80 -14.88 -16.61
CA LYS A 151 10.63 -14.49 -17.75
C LYS A 151 11.84 -15.40 -17.91
N ASP A 152 12.55 -15.70 -16.81
CA ASP A 152 13.70 -16.60 -16.81
C ASP A 152 13.29 -18.01 -17.22
N HIS A 153 12.15 -18.50 -16.72
CA HIS A 153 11.60 -19.80 -17.12
C HIS A 153 11.27 -19.86 -18.62
N ILE A 154 10.63 -18.83 -19.17
CA ILE A 154 10.34 -18.74 -20.60
C ILE A 154 11.64 -18.71 -21.41
N PHE A 155 12.65 -17.98 -20.96
CA PHE A 155 13.95 -17.94 -21.63
C PHE A 155 14.63 -19.32 -21.64
N GLN A 156 14.62 -20.03 -20.50
CA GLN A 156 15.15 -21.38 -20.40
C GLN A 156 14.41 -22.35 -21.33
N LEU A 157 13.07 -22.32 -21.34
CA LEU A 157 12.27 -23.16 -22.24
C LEU A 157 12.58 -22.91 -23.71
N LYS A 158 12.86 -21.67 -24.11
CA LYS A 158 13.29 -21.34 -25.49
C LYS A 158 14.62 -22.00 -25.82
N ILE A 159 15.62 -21.86 -24.94
CA ILE A 159 16.94 -22.49 -25.12
C ILE A 159 16.81 -24.01 -25.20
N ASP A 160 16.04 -24.61 -24.31
CA ASP A 160 15.87 -26.07 -24.26
C ASP A 160 15.19 -26.58 -25.55
N ASN A 161 14.21 -25.85 -26.06
CA ASN A 161 13.54 -26.18 -27.32
C ASN A 161 14.49 -26.04 -28.53
N GLU A 162 15.25 -24.95 -28.62
CA GLU A 162 16.26 -24.76 -29.67
C GLU A 162 17.30 -25.90 -29.65
N ASN A 163 17.80 -26.26 -28.47
CA ASN A 163 18.71 -27.37 -28.29
C ASN A 163 18.08 -28.71 -28.70
N ALA A 164 16.80 -28.94 -28.36
CA ALA A 164 16.09 -30.15 -28.77
C ALA A 164 15.98 -30.25 -30.30
N VAL A 165 15.67 -29.15 -30.98
CA VAL A 165 15.61 -29.09 -32.45
C VAL A 165 16.98 -29.36 -33.06
N ILE A 166 18.05 -28.73 -32.55
CA ILE A 166 19.42 -28.96 -33.03
C ILE A 166 19.81 -30.43 -32.86
N ASN A 167 19.55 -31.01 -31.68
CA ASN A 167 19.86 -32.41 -31.39
C ASN A 167 19.09 -33.38 -32.30
N GLN A 168 17.81 -33.10 -32.58
CA GLN A 168 17.03 -33.91 -33.54
C GLN A 168 17.60 -33.80 -34.95
N ARG A 169 17.96 -32.60 -35.41
CA ARG A 169 18.57 -32.41 -36.73
C ARG A 169 19.92 -33.13 -36.85
N LEU A 170 20.73 -33.10 -35.79
CA LEU A 170 22.01 -33.80 -35.76
C LEU A 170 21.81 -35.31 -35.86
N LYS A 171 20.92 -35.88 -35.04
CA LYS A 171 20.57 -37.31 -35.10
C LYS A 171 20.08 -37.75 -36.47
N HIS A 172 19.18 -36.98 -37.08
CA HIS A 172 18.72 -37.26 -38.45
C HIS A 172 19.86 -37.18 -39.48
N GLY A 173 20.79 -36.23 -39.32
CA GLY A 173 21.98 -36.15 -40.16
C GLY A 173 22.88 -37.39 -40.03
N GLU A 174 23.11 -37.87 -38.81
CA GLU A 174 23.87 -39.09 -38.53
C GLU A 174 23.20 -40.33 -39.14
N GLU A 175 21.88 -40.47 -38.97
CA GLU A 175 21.08 -41.54 -39.57
C GLU A 175 21.16 -41.52 -41.10
N LEU A 176 21.02 -40.36 -41.73
CA LEU A 176 21.13 -40.20 -43.18
C LEU A 176 22.53 -40.55 -43.70
N CYS A 177 23.59 -40.11 -43.01
CA CYS A 177 24.97 -40.45 -43.37
C CYS A 177 25.21 -41.96 -43.26
N SER A 178 24.73 -42.59 -42.18
CA SER A 178 24.84 -44.04 -41.98
C SER A 178 24.12 -44.80 -43.09
N LEU A 179 22.88 -44.40 -43.41
CA LEU A 179 22.08 -45.01 -44.47
C LEU A 179 22.73 -44.83 -45.84
N HIS A 180 23.26 -43.64 -46.14
CA HIS A 180 23.99 -43.37 -47.38
C HIS A 180 25.24 -44.26 -47.49
N GLN A 181 25.99 -44.43 -46.40
CA GLN A 181 27.16 -45.31 -46.37
C GLN A 181 26.78 -46.78 -46.58
N GLN A 182 25.63 -47.23 -46.05
CA GLN A 182 25.11 -48.58 -46.30
C GLN A 182 24.76 -48.78 -47.77
N TYR A 183 23.96 -47.88 -48.37
CA TYR A 183 23.60 -47.98 -49.78
C TYR A 183 24.80 -47.87 -50.72
N GLN A 184 25.80 -47.06 -50.37
CA GLN A 184 27.04 -46.96 -51.14
C GLN A 184 27.77 -48.30 -51.14
N LYS A 185 27.92 -48.95 -49.98
CA LYS A 185 28.53 -50.28 -49.87
C LYS A 185 27.75 -51.32 -50.68
N GLU A 186 26.43 -51.36 -50.56
CA GLU A 186 25.59 -52.29 -51.33
C GLU A 186 25.73 -52.07 -52.84
N THR A 187 25.73 -50.81 -53.27
CA THR A 187 25.92 -50.43 -54.67
C THR A 187 27.29 -50.85 -55.20
N ASP A 188 28.35 -50.66 -54.40
CA ASP A 188 29.71 -51.04 -54.80
C ASP A 188 29.89 -52.56 -54.87
N ILE A 189 29.28 -53.31 -53.94
CA ILE A 189 29.23 -54.78 -53.98
C ILE A 189 28.50 -55.24 -55.24
N LEU A 190 27.32 -54.67 -55.54
CA LEU A 190 26.54 -55.01 -56.73
C LEU A 190 27.33 -54.72 -58.01
N LYS A 191 27.93 -53.53 -58.13
CA LYS A 191 28.78 -53.17 -59.26
C LYS A 191 29.96 -54.15 -59.43
N SER A 192 30.63 -54.51 -58.33
CA SER A 192 31.75 -55.45 -58.37
C SER A 192 31.31 -56.83 -58.86
N LYS A 193 30.14 -57.31 -58.42
CA LYS A 193 29.54 -58.55 -58.90
C LYS A 193 29.25 -58.51 -60.41
N GLU A 194 28.57 -57.47 -60.88
CA GLU A 194 28.25 -57.28 -62.31
C GLU A 194 29.52 -57.21 -63.17
N VAL A 195 30.56 -56.50 -62.73
CA VAL A 195 31.86 -56.43 -63.43
C VAL A 195 32.52 -57.81 -63.50
N SER A 196 32.48 -58.58 -62.40
CA SER A 196 33.01 -59.94 -62.36
C SER A 196 32.26 -60.88 -63.30
N GLU A 197 30.92 -60.77 -63.36
CA GLU A 197 30.08 -61.57 -64.25
C GLU A 197 30.37 -61.26 -65.72
N ILE A 198 30.46 -59.96 -66.09
CA ILE A 198 30.88 -59.53 -67.43
C ILE A 198 32.28 -60.06 -67.77
N GLY A 199 33.22 -59.99 -66.81
CA GLY A 199 34.57 -60.53 -66.97
C GLY A 199 34.57 -62.04 -67.25
N ALA A 200 33.78 -62.80 -66.50
CA ALA A 200 33.62 -64.24 -66.69
C ALA A 200 33.04 -64.60 -68.05
N ILE A 201 32.01 -63.87 -68.51
CA ILE A 201 31.41 -64.05 -69.84
C ILE A 201 32.45 -63.76 -70.94
N ARG A 202 33.21 -62.65 -70.82
CA ARG A 202 34.27 -62.32 -71.78
C ARG A 202 35.34 -63.40 -71.85
N HIS A 203 35.80 -63.90 -70.72
CA HIS A 203 36.79 -64.98 -70.67
C HIS A 203 36.25 -66.27 -71.30
N LYS A 204 34.99 -66.62 -71.05
CA LYS A 204 34.36 -67.79 -71.68
C LYS A 204 34.30 -67.66 -73.21
N LEU A 205 33.92 -66.49 -73.72
CA LEU A 205 33.87 -66.22 -75.16
C LEU A 205 35.27 -66.27 -75.79
N GLU A 206 36.29 -65.76 -75.11
CA GLU A 206 37.68 -65.85 -75.62
C GLU A 206 38.17 -67.30 -75.65
N LEU A 207 37.88 -68.11 -74.63
CA LEU A 207 38.20 -69.54 -74.64
C LEU A 207 37.48 -70.28 -75.77
N GLU A 208 36.21 -69.98 -76.03
CA GLU A 208 35.47 -70.58 -77.16
C GLU A 208 36.09 -70.17 -78.50
N ARG A 209 36.52 -68.91 -78.64
CA ARG A 209 37.23 -68.41 -79.81
C ARG A 209 38.59 -69.09 -79.99
N GLU A 210 39.40 -69.21 -78.94
CA GLU A 210 40.69 -69.89 -78.97
C GLU A 210 40.54 -71.36 -79.37
N LYS A 211 39.56 -72.07 -78.78
CA LYS A 211 39.24 -73.45 -79.16
C LYS A 211 38.84 -73.56 -80.62
N ALA A 212 37.99 -72.66 -81.12
CA ALA A 212 37.60 -72.65 -82.52
C ALA A 212 38.79 -72.42 -83.46
N ILE A 213 39.73 -71.54 -83.08
CA ILE A 213 40.98 -71.32 -83.82
C ILE A 213 41.83 -72.60 -83.80
N GLN A 214 41.99 -73.23 -82.64
CA GLN A 214 42.76 -74.47 -82.49
C GLN A 214 42.16 -75.61 -83.33
N GLU A 215 40.84 -75.80 -83.31
CA GLU A 215 40.17 -76.81 -84.14
C GLU A 215 40.40 -76.57 -85.64
N ILE A 216 40.38 -75.31 -86.08
CA ILE A 216 40.69 -74.96 -87.48
C ILE A 216 42.16 -75.26 -87.79
N GLN A 217 43.06 -75.00 -86.84
CA GLN A 217 44.49 -75.26 -87.00
C GLN A 217 44.77 -76.76 -87.07
N ASP A 218 44.21 -77.56 -86.15
CA ASP A 218 44.33 -79.02 -86.15
C ASP A 218 43.79 -79.63 -87.45
N ARG A 219 42.64 -79.14 -87.95
CA ARG A 219 42.10 -79.57 -89.26
C ARG A 219 43.05 -79.23 -90.41
N LYS A 220 43.68 -78.05 -90.38
CA LYS A 220 44.66 -77.65 -91.40
C LYS A 220 45.93 -78.49 -91.30
N ASP A 221 46.41 -78.77 -90.10
CA ASP A 221 47.61 -79.59 -89.86
C ASP A 221 47.37 -81.03 -90.33
N MET A 222 46.21 -81.62 -89.99
CA MET A 222 45.80 -82.92 -90.54
C MET A 222 45.73 -82.91 -92.08
N HIS A 223 45.25 -81.83 -92.69
CA HIS A 223 45.21 -81.72 -94.14
C HIS A 223 46.62 -81.62 -94.74
N ILE A 224 47.53 -80.89 -94.10
CA ILE A 224 48.95 -80.82 -94.49
C ILE A 224 49.60 -82.20 -94.38
N GLU A 225 49.39 -82.93 -93.29
CA GLU A 225 49.91 -84.30 -93.12
C GLU A 225 49.38 -85.23 -94.21
N HIS A 226 48.08 -85.18 -94.50
CA HIS A 226 47.48 -85.97 -95.57
C HIS A 226 48.08 -85.63 -96.94
N LEU A 227 48.31 -84.34 -97.20
CA LEU A 227 48.94 -83.87 -98.43
C LEU A 227 50.39 -84.36 -98.54
N ILE A 228 51.17 -84.31 -97.45
CA ILE A 228 52.53 -84.84 -97.38
C ILE A 228 52.54 -86.34 -97.68
N GLN A 229 51.68 -87.13 -97.02
CA GLN A 229 51.58 -88.58 -97.26
C GLN A 229 51.23 -88.88 -98.72
N THR A 230 50.27 -88.15 -99.29
CA THR A 230 49.87 -88.32 -100.70
C THR A 230 51.03 -87.98 -101.65
N HIS A 231 51.78 -86.90 -101.37
CA HIS A 231 52.97 -86.55 -102.13
C HIS A 231 54.08 -87.60 -101.99
N GLU A 232 54.31 -88.14 -100.80
CA GLU A 232 55.28 -89.21 -100.53
C GLU A 232 54.92 -90.48 -101.32
N GLU A 233 53.64 -90.87 -101.33
CA GLU A 233 53.13 -91.99 -102.13
C GLU A 233 53.31 -91.76 -103.64
N LEU A 234 52.97 -90.56 -104.13
CA LEU A 234 53.15 -90.20 -105.53
C LEU A 234 54.64 -90.19 -105.91
N PHE A 235 55.51 -89.71 -105.04
CA PHE A 235 56.95 -89.73 -105.23
C PHE A 235 57.49 -91.17 -105.25
N GLN A 236 57.02 -92.06 -104.37
CA GLN A 236 57.37 -93.47 -104.41
C GLN A 236 56.88 -94.16 -105.68
N LYS A 237 55.64 -93.87 -106.13
CA LYS A 237 55.11 -94.36 -107.42
C LYS A 237 55.98 -93.88 -108.58
N MET A 238 56.39 -92.61 -108.59
CA MET A 238 57.29 -92.05 -109.60
C MET A 238 58.68 -92.72 -109.55
N LYS A 239 59.25 -92.90 -108.36
CA LYS A 239 60.53 -93.59 -108.16
C LYS A 239 60.46 -95.04 -108.63
N ASN A 240 59.38 -95.76 -108.35
CA ASN A 240 59.15 -97.11 -108.84
C ASN A 240 59.04 -97.12 -110.37
N TYR A 241 58.28 -96.21 -110.95
CA TYR A 241 58.17 -96.05 -112.41
C TYR A 241 59.54 -95.81 -113.07
N TYR A 242 60.36 -94.90 -112.53
CA TYR A 242 61.73 -94.68 -113.04
C TYR A 242 62.65 -95.88 -112.78
N ASN A 243 62.55 -96.57 -111.64
CA ASN A 243 63.29 -97.80 -111.39
C ASN A 243 62.90 -98.91 -112.36
N ASP A 244 61.63 -98.99 -112.75
CA ASP A 244 61.14 -99.95 -113.73
C ASP A 244 61.60 -99.60 -115.15
N ILE A 245 61.67 -98.30 -115.49
CA ILE A 245 62.35 -97.85 -116.71
C ILE A 245 63.83 -98.21 -116.67
N ILE A 246 64.55 -97.93 -115.58
CA ILE A 246 65.98 -98.28 -115.43
C ILE A 246 66.18 -99.79 -115.52
N LYS A 247 65.30 -100.60 -114.91
CA LYS A 247 65.33 -102.06 -115.06
C LYS A 247 65.08 -102.47 -116.50
N ASN A 248 64.12 -101.86 -117.19
CA ASN A 248 63.87 -102.11 -118.61
C ASN A 248 65.05 -101.67 -119.48
N ASP A 249 65.66 -100.53 -119.21
CA ASP A 249 66.85 -100.04 -119.91
C ASP A 249 68.06 -100.92 -119.61
N ILE A 250 68.22 -101.44 -118.39
CA ILE A 250 69.25 -102.43 -118.05
C ILE A 250 68.98 -103.77 -118.73
N LEU A 251 67.72 -104.21 -118.82
CA LEU A 251 67.31 -105.41 -119.57
C LEU A 251 67.55 -105.22 -121.07
N LEU A 252 67.30 -104.02 -121.60
CA LEU A 252 67.58 -103.62 -122.97
C LEU A 252 69.09 -103.60 -123.22
N ILE A 253 69.90 -103.00 -122.33
CA ILE A 253 71.37 -103.02 -122.39
C ILE A 253 71.91 -104.46 -122.29
N LYS A 254 71.30 -105.33 -121.46
CA LYS A 254 71.64 -106.76 -121.42
C LYS A 254 71.28 -107.48 -122.72
N SER A 255 70.15 -107.15 -123.34
CA SER A 255 69.74 -107.70 -124.63
C SER A 255 70.62 -107.21 -125.80
N LEU A 256 71.12 -105.97 -125.73
CA LEU A 256 72.03 -105.38 -126.72
C LEU A 256 73.50 -105.80 -126.54
N LYS A 257 73.86 -106.46 -125.43
CA LYS A 257 75.21 -107.04 -125.21
C LYS A 257 75.37 -108.49 -125.72
N VAL A 258 74.29 -109.14 -126.13
CA VAL A 258 74.29 -110.55 -126.62
C VAL A 258 74.23 -110.64 -128.16
N SER A 259 74.16 -109.51 -128.87
CA SER A 259 74.22 -109.45 -130.34
C SER A 259 75.47 -108.73 -130.87
N ASN A 260 76.64 -109.13 -130.36
CA ASN A 260 77.90 -109.09 -131.11
C ASN A 260 78.34 -110.54 -131.37
#